data_AF-A0A9E6EXD1-F1
#
_entry.id   AF-A0A9E6EXD1-F1
#
_cell.length_a   1.000
_cell.length_b   1.000
_cell.length_c   1.000
_cell.angle_alpha   90.00
_cell.angle_beta   90.00
_cell.angle_gamma   90.00
#
_symmetry.space_group_name_H-M   'P 1'
#
loop_
_entity.id
_entity.type
_entity.pdbx_description
1 polymer ?
#
loop_
_entity_poly.entity_id
_entity_poly.type
_entity_poly.pdbx_seq_one_letter_code
_entity_poly.pdbx_strand_id
1 'polypeptide(L)'
;MQNKETVNWVLRNILIPLTPFVIGAFLRFVYTKSFGIALFNESELSLSMGLLCIIMIKSANKLSDETLGDNLANVLIMFALVFIVIFACTSFLKFHMDIKATKQLKDIIHLSATNAFNLKSDQIYMPEKDDFYGMLSMFKYSTFLLTSIIIPTVISFRYKYNLS
;
A
#
# COMPACT_ATOMS: atom_id res chain seq x y z
N MET A 1 -26.73 -10.22 20.98
CA MET A 1 -25.43 -9.71 21.49
C MET A 1 -24.28 -9.92 20.50
N GLN A 2 -24.24 -11.00 19.71
CA GLN A 2 -23.23 -11.28 18.66
C GLN A 2 -22.88 -10.11 17.72
N ASN A 3 -23.86 -9.31 17.30
CA ASN A 3 -23.64 -8.31 16.26
C ASN A 3 -22.70 -7.15 16.70
N LYS A 4 -22.70 -6.79 18.00
CA LYS A 4 -21.80 -5.73 18.50
C LYS A 4 -20.34 -6.19 18.57
N GLU A 5 -20.09 -7.44 18.93
CA GLU A 5 -18.74 -7.99 19.00
C GLU A 5 -18.13 -8.16 17.61
N THR A 6 -18.92 -8.61 16.63
CA THR A 6 -18.49 -8.71 15.22
C THR A 6 -18.12 -7.33 14.65
N VAL A 7 -18.96 -6.31 14.86
CA VAL A 7 -18.69 -4.95 14.39
C VAL A 7 -17.45 -4.36 15.05
N ASN A 8 -17.29 -4.54 16.36
CA ASN A 8 -16.13 -4.02 17.10
C ASN A 8 -14.83 -4.72 16.66
N TRP A 9 -14.90 -6.01 16.33
CA TRP A 9 -13.79 -6.77 15.78
C TRP A 9 -13.41 -6.30 14.37
N VAL A 10 -14.39 -6.10 13.46
CA VAL A 10 -14.13 -5.59 12.11
C VAL A 10 -13.51 -4.20 12.17
N LEU A 11 -14.04 -3.32 13.03
CA LEU A 11 -13.48 -1.99 13.25
C LEU A 11 -12.02 -2.05 13.69
N ARG A 12 -11.70 -2.87 14.70
CA ARG A 12 -10.34 -2.96 15.24
C ARG A 12 -9.34 -3.65 14.33
N ASN A 13 -9.75 -4.74 13.67
CA ASN A 13 -8.82 -5.61 12.98
C ASN A 13 -8.75 -5.34 11.48
N ILE A 14 -9.79 -4.76 10.87
CA ILE A 14 -9.81 -4.47 9.43
C ILE A 14 -9.75 -2.96 9.19
N LEU A 15 -10.62 -2.19 9.86
CA LEU A 15 -10.78 -0.77 9.58
C LEU A 15 -9.59 0.07 10.09
N ILE A 16 -9.08 -0.21 11.29
CA ILE A 16 -7.90 0.48 11.83
C ILE A 16 -6.67 0.29 10.92
N PRO A 17 -6.27 -0.93 10.53
CA PRO A 17 -5.17 -1.12 9.58
C PRO A 17 -5.36 -0.46 8.23
N LEU A 18 -6.59 -0.37 7.73
CA LEU A 18 -6.92 0.29 6.46
C LEU A 18 -6.92 1.83 6.56
N THR A 19 -6.84 2.39 7.76
CA THR A 19 -6.91 3.84 7.99
C THR A 19 -5.90 4.63 7.15
N PRO A 20 -4.60 4.25 7.04
CA PRO A 20 -3.63 4.99 6.23
C PRO A 20 -4.06 5.07 4.76
N PHE A 21 -4.52 3.96 4.19
CA PHE A 21 -5.01 3.91 2.81
C PHE A 21 -6.29 4.74 2.61
N VAL A 22 -7.26 4.64 3.53
CA VAL A 22 -8.53 5.38 3.42
C VAL A 22 -8.30 6.89 3.55
N ILE A 23 -7.47 7.33 4.50
CA ILE A 23 -7.12 8.75 4.67
C ILE A 23 -6.39 9.27 3.42
N GLY A 24 -5.39 8.54 2.93
CA GLY A 24 -4.64 8.96 1.75
C GLY A 24 -5.50 9.00 0.49
N ALA A 25 -6.39 8.02 0.30
CA ALA A 25 -7.36 8.02 -0.79
C ALA A 25 -8.33 9.20 -0.69
N PHE A 26 -8.83 9.52 0.51
CA PHE A 26 -9.71 10.67 0.72
C PHE A 26 -9.02 12.01 0.41
N LEU A 27 -7.79 12.22 0.90
CA LEU A 27 -7.01 13.42 0.61
C LEU A 27 -6.77 13.57 -0.90
N ARG A 28 -6.41 12.48 -1.59
CA ARG A 28 -6.25 12.49 -3.05
C ARG A 28 -7.54 12.76 -3.79
N PHE A 29 -8.67 12.24 -3.30
CA PHE A 29 -9.98 12.53 -3.88
C PHE A 29 -10.32 14.02 -3.79
N VAL A 30 -10.11 14.63 -2.62
CA VAL A 30 -10.33 16.07 -2.42
C VAL A 30 -9.42 16.90 -3.35
N TYR A 31 -8.17 16.50 -3.52
CA TYR A 31 -7.20 17.22 -4.34
C TYR A 31 -7.45 17.09 -5.84
N THR A 32 -7.70 15.86 -6.31
CA THR A 32 -7.81 15.55 -7.75
C THR A 32 -9.24 15.64 -8.29
N LYS A 33 -10.25 15.60 -7.40
CA LYS A 33 -11.68 15.50 -7.75
C LYS A 33 -12.01 14.38 -8.74
N SER A 34 -11.15 13.37 -8.82
CA SER A 34 -11.28 12.25 -9.76
C SER A 34 -11.50 10.95 -8.99
N PHE A 35 -12.49 10.16 -9.43
CA PHE A 35 -12.72 8.82 -8.92
C PHE A 35 -12.04 7.83 -9.87
N GLY A 36 -10.96 7.18 -9.43
CA GLY A 36 -10.26 6.23 -10.29
C GLY A 36 -8.98 5.65 -9.69
N ILE A 37 -8.19 5.00 -10.53
CA ILE A 37 -6.92 4.31 -10.20
C ILE A 37 -5.88 5.29 -9.59
N ALA A 38 -6.04 6.60 -9.80
CA ALA A 38 -5.24 7.65 -9.18
C ALA A 38 -5.43 7.76 -7.65
N LEU A 39 -6.54 7.26 -7.10
CA LEU A 39 -6.77 7.18 -5.66
C LEU A 39 -5.98 6.03 -5.02
N PHE A 40 -5.69 4.98 -5.80
CA PHE A 40 -4.95 3.81 -5.36
C PHE A 40 -3.45 4.10 -5.30
N ASN A 41 -2.97 4.30 -4.06
CA ASN A 41 -1.56 4.29 -3.74
C ASN A 41 -1.16 2.91 -3.18
N GLU A 42 -0.40 2.17 -3.98
CA GLU A 42 0.13 0.85 -3.65
C GLU A 42 1.02 0.83 -2.41
N SER A 43 1.73 1.92 -2.09
CA SER A 43 2.56 1.97 -0.87
C SER A 43 1.68 1.96 0.37
N GLU A 44 0.69 2.85 0.45
CA GLU A 44 -0.24 2.95 1.58
C GLU A 44 -1.11 1.69 1.74
N LEU A 45 -1.53 1.08 0.61
CA LEU A 45 -2.25 -0.19 0.65
C LEU A 45 -1.35 -1.31 1.19
N SER A 46 -0.09 -1.40 0.74
CA SER A 46 0.86 -2.39 1.25
C SER A 46 1.10 -2.21 2.75
N LEU A 47 1.32 -0.98 3.22
CA LEU A 47 1.44 -0.69 4.64
C LEU A 47 0.20 -1.14 5.43
N SER A 48 -0.99 -0.81 4.92
CA SER A 48 -2.26 -1.16 5.55
C SER A 48 -2.45 -2.69 5.67
N MET A 49 -2.05 -3.43 4.64
CA MET A 49 -2.11 -4.90 4.66
C MET A 49 -1.03 -5.53 5.55
N GLY A 50 0.16 -4.93 5.64
CA GLY A 50 1.18 -5.33 6.60
C GLY A 50 0.69 -5.20 8.03
N LEU A 51 0.04 -4.06 8.36
CA LEU A 51 -0.59 -3.84 9.66
C LEU A 51 -1.72 -4.84 9.95
N LEU A 52 -2.56 -5.14 8.94
CA LEU A 52 -3.62 -6.14 9.05
C LEU A 52 -3.04 -7.53 9.41
N CYS A 53 -1.96 -7.93 8.74
CA CYS A 53 -1.28 -9.20 9.04
C CYS A 53 -0.75 -9.23 10.47
N ILE A 54 -0.11 -8.14 10.94
CA ILE A 54 0.40 -8.01 12.31
C ILE A 54 -0.72 -8.17 13.35
N ILE A 55 -1.85 -7.51 13.14
CA ILE A 55 -2.98 -7.61 14.06
C ILE A 55 -3.54 -9.05 14.08
N MET A 56 -3.61 -9.69 12.91
CA MET A 56 -4.14 -11.05 12.79
C MET A 56 -3.23 -12.11 13.39
N ILE A 57 -1.91 -11.92 13.44
CA ILE A 57 -0.99 -12.81 14.17
C ILE A 57 -1.37 -12.87 15.66
N LYS A 58 -1.66 -11.72 16.26
CA LYS A 58 -2.08 -11.66 17.66
C LYS A 58 -3.38 -12.41 17.91
N SER A 59 -4.27 -12.45 16.93
CA SER A 59 -5.49 -13.26 16.98
C SER A 59 -5.21 -14.74 16.76
N ALA A 60 -4.34 -15.10 15.82
CA ALA A 60 -3.96 -16.49 15.52
C ALA A 60 -3.39 -17.20 16.75
N ASN A 61 -2.58 -16.51 17.56
CA ASN A 61 -2.00 -17.05 18.79
C ASN A 61 -3.02 -17.33 19.92
N LYS A 62 -4.29 -16.96 19.74
CA LYS A 62 -5.38 -17.28 20.68
C LYS A 62 -6.19 -18.51 20.27
N LEU A 63 -5.82 -19.18 19.18
CA LEU A 63 -6.50 -20.40 18.74
C LEU A 63 -6.26 -21.53 19.75
N SER A 64 -7.28 -22.35 19.97
CA SER A 64 -7.20 -23.52 20.84
C SER A 64 -6.32 -24.63 20.28
N ASP A 65 -6.17 -24.67 18.95
CA ASP A 65 -5.23 -25.55 18.26
C ASP A 65 -3.91 -24.78 18.07
N GLU A 66 -2.93 -25.10 18.92
CA GLU A 66 -1.62 -24.44 18.93
C GLU A 66 -0.87 -24.64 17.59
N THR A 67 -0.96 -25.84 16.99
CA THR A 67 -0.26 -26.13 15.73
C THR A 67 -0.84 -25.34 14.57
N LEU A 68 -2.18 -25.21 14.52
CA LEU A 68 -2.84 -24.38 13.52
C LEU A 68 -2.56 -22.88 13.74
N GLY A 69 -2.56 -22.43 14.99
CA GLY A 69 -2.26 -21.06 15.38
C GLY A 69 -0.86 -20.62 14.97
N ASP A 70 0.15 -21.44 15.28
CA ASP A 70 1.55 -21.18 14.94
C ASP A 70 1.78 -21.16 13.42
N ASN A 71 1.20 -22.11 12.68
CA ASN A 71 1.31 -22.15 11.23
C ASN A 71 0.67 -20.92 10.57
N LEU A 72 -0.51 -20.50 11.05
CA LEU A 72 -1.19 -19.31 10.56
C LEU A 72 -0.39 -18.04 10.88
N ALA A 73 0.14 -17.93 12.11
CA ALA A 73 0.99 -16.84 12.52
C ALA A 73 2.24 -16.73 11.63
N ASN A 74 2.92 -17.84 11.36
CA ASN A 74 4.10 -17.87 10.48
C ASN A 74 3.79 -17.40 9.05
N VAL A 75 2.68 -17.84 8.48
CA VAL A 75 2.23 -17.39 7.15
C VAL A 75 1.92 -15.89 7.16
N LEU A 76 1.23 -15.39 8.18
CA LEU A 76 0.93 -13.97 8.32
C LEU A 76 2.18 -13.11 8.56
N ILE A 77 3.19 -13.62 9.28
CA ILE A 77 4.50 -12.95 9.45
C ILE A 77 5.18 -12.81 8.09
N MET A 78 5.21 -13.89 7.30
CA MET A 78 5.78 -13.86 5.96
C MET A 78 5.08 -12.83 5.06
N PHE A 79 3.74 -12.80 5.06
CA PHE A 79 3.00 -11.78 4.31
C PHE A 79 3.24 -10.36 4.83
N ALA A 80 3.31 -10.16 6.14
CA ALA A 80 3.62 -8.87 6.73
C ALA A 80 4.99 -8.35 6.24
N LEU A 81 6.01 -9.20 6.24
CA LEU A 81 7.34 -8.87 5.74
C LEU A 81 7.31 -8.50 4.25
N VAL A 82 6.62 -9.29 3.42
CA VAL A 82 6.46 -8.99 1.99
C VAL A 82 5.81 -7.62 1.78
N PHE A 83 4.75 -7.31 2.52
CA PHE A 83 4.10 -6.00 2.40
C PHE A 83 4.95 -4.83 2.88
N ILE A 84 5.73 -5.01 3.95
CA ILE A 84 6.66 -3.98 4.43
C ILE A 84 7.75 -3.72 3.38
N VAL A 85 8.27 -4.77 2.76
CA VAL A 85 9.26 -4.65 1.66
C VAL A 85 8.63 -3.92 0.47
N ILE A 86 7.43 -4.30 0.03
CA ILE A 86 6.74 -3.61 -1.07
C ILE A 86 6.48 -2.15 -0.70
N PHE A 87 6.07 -1.85 0.52
CA PHE A 87 5.89 -0.48 1.02
C PHE A 87 7.19 0.33 0.94
N ALA A 88 8.30 -0.23 1.41
CA ALA A 88 9.61 0.43 1.37
C ALA A 88 10.07 0.68 -0.07
N CYS A 89 10.00 -0.34 -0.94
CA CYS A 89 10.39 -0.23 -2.34
C CYS A 89 9.53 0.80 -3.09
N THR A 90 8.20 0.74 -2.97
CA THR A 90 7.30 1.68 -3.64
C THR A 90 7.49 3.12 -3.15
N SER A 91 7.71 3.32 -1.84
CA SER A 91 7.98 4.64 -1.28
C SER A 91 9.31 5.21 -1.78
N PHE A 92 10.35 4.38 -1.84
CA PHE A 92 11.66 4.76 -2.37
C PHE A 92 11.60 5.14 -3.85
N LEU A 93 10.89 4.36 -4.66
CA LEU A 93 10.69 4.63 -6.08
C LEU A 93 9.95 5.95 -6.32
N LYS A 94 8.87 6.21 -5.56
CA LYS A 94 8.14 7.48 -5.62
C LYS A 94 9.02 8.67 -5.29
N PHE A 95 9.78 8.56 -4.20
CA PHE A 95 10.71 9.61 -3.81
C PHE A 95 11.76 9.91 -4.90
N HIS A 96 12.29 8.88 -5.57
CA HIS A 96 13.21 9.06 -6.69
C HIS A 96 12.56 9.74 -7.90
N MET A 97 11.33 9.38 -8.26
CA MET A 97 10.59 10.02 -9.35
C MET A 97 10.31 11.50 -9.02
N ASP A 98 9.90 11.80 -7.79
CA ASP A 98 9.63 13.17 -7.34
C ASP A 98 10.89 14.05 -7.35
N ILE A 99 12.04 13.51 -6.91
CA ILE A 99 13.33 14.23 -7.00
C ILE A 99 13.68 14.53 -8.46
N LYS A 100 13.58 13.54 -9.36
CA LYS A 100 13.89 13.72 -10.78
C LYS A 100 12.99 14.80 -11.40
N ALA A 101 11.69 14.75 -11.14
CA ALA A 101 10.72 15.72 -11.62
C ALA A 101 11.02 17.14 -11.08
N THR A 102 11.34 17.25 -9.78
CA THR A 102 11.66 18.54 -9.14
C THR A 102 12.95 19.14 -9.69
N LYS A 103 13.98 18.31 -9.91
CA LYS A 103 15.26 18.76 -10.49
C LYS A 103 15.06 19.37 -11.87
N GLN A 104 14.25 18.74 -12.72
CA GLN A 104 13.94 19.29 -14.03
C GLN A 104 13.14 20.58 -13.97
N LEU A 105 12.18 20.67 -13.06
CA LEU A 105 11.41 21.91 -12.88
C LEU A 105 12.34 23.07 -12.51
N LYS A 106 13.33 22.81 -11.65
CA LYS A 106 14.38 23.78 -11.31
C LYS A 106 15.26 24.15 -12.51
N ASP A 107 15.66 23.17 -13.32
CA ASP A 107 16.47 23.41 -14.53
C ASP A 107 15.69 24.23 -15.57
N ILE A 108 14.40 23.97 -15.77
CA ILE A 108 13.51 24.75 -16.64
C ILE A 108 13.37 26.19 -16.14
N ILE A 109 13.17 26.40 -14.83
CA ILE A 109 13.09 27.75 -14.24
C ILE A 109 14.41 28.50 -14.45
N HIS A 110 15.55 27.85 -14.25
CA HIS A 110 16.87 28.45 -14.45
C HIS A 110 17.10 28.83 -15.93
N LEU A 111 16.78 27.95 -16.87
CA LEU A 111 16.90 28.21 -18.31
C LEU A 111 15.95 29.32 -18.78
N SER A 112 14.76 29.39 -18.19
CA SER A 112 13.80 30.48 -18.42
C SER A 112 14.32 31.82 -17.90
N ALA A 113 14.93 31.84 -16.71
CA ALA A 113 15.51 33.04 -16.11
C ALA A 113 16.76 33.55 -16.86
N THR A 114 17.46 32.66 -17.58
CA THR A 114 18.68 32.98 -18.32
C THR A 114 18.44 33.21 -19.82
N ASN A 115 17.18 33.19 -20.29
CA ASN A 115 16.80 33.28 -21.71
C ASN A 115 17.51 32.27 -22.64
N ALA A 116 18.07 31.20 -22.08
CA ALA A 116 18.79 30.15 -22.79
C ALA A 116 17.88 28.93 -22.96
N PHE A 117 16.83 29.04 -23.78
CA PHE A 117 15.95 27.91 -24.08
C PHE A 117 16.61 26.96 -25.08
N ASN A 118 17.45 26.06 -24.58
CA ASN A 118 17.99 24.95 -25.35
C ASN A 118 17.84 23.64 -24.57
N LEU A 119 16.59 23.21 -24.36
CA LEU A 119 16.26 21.92 -23.76
C LEU A 119 16.25 20.86 -24.85
N LYS A 120 17.22 19.94 -24.82
CA LYS A 120 17.20 18.79 -25.72
C LYS A 120 16.16 17.77 -25.22
N SER A 121 15.50 17.07 -26.15
CA SER A 121 14.41 16.14 -25.85
C SER A 121 14.79 15.00 -24.90
N ASP A 122 16.06 14.64 -24.81
CA ASP A 122 16.66 13.65 -23.91
C ASP A 122 16.78 14.14 -22.46
N GLN A 123 16.67 15.44 -22.22
CA GLN A 123 16.71 16.04 -20.88
C GLN A 123 15.33 16.22 -20.24
N ILE A 124 14.25 15.92 -20.97
CA ILE A 124 12.87 16.04 -20.50
C ILE A 124 12.44 14.69 -19.92
N TYR A 125 11.98 14.68 -18.67
CA TYR A 125 11.51 13.48 -18.01
C TYR A 125 10.20 13.09 -18.66
N MET A 126 10.20 11.94 -19.32
CA MET A 126 8.98 11.32 -19.83
C MET A 126 8.62 10.18 -18.87
N PRO A 127 7.61 10.35 -18.00
CA PRO A 127 7.25 9.35 -17.00
C PRO A 127 6.89 8.00 -17.63
N GLU A 128 6.30 7.99 -18.83
CA GLU A 128 5.86 6.77 -19.53
C GLU A 128 7.01 5.89 -20.08
N LYS A 129 8.24 6.40 -20.14
CA LYS A 129 9.41 5.67 -20.66
C LYS A 129 10.45 5.31 -19.59
N ASP A 130 10.23 5.66 -18.33
CA ASP A 130 11.16 5.35 -17.24
C ASP A 130 10.82 3.97 -16.63
N ASP A 131 11.81 3.09 -16.55
CA ASP A 131 11.67 1.75 -15.96
C ASP A 131 11.09 1.79 -14.53
N PHE A 132 11.26 2.89 -13.81
CA PHE A 132 10.68 3.09 -12.48
C PHE A 132 9.15 3.06 -12.47
N TYR A 133 8.47 3.55 -13.51
CA TYR A 133 7.00 3.45 -13.62
C TYR A 133 6.54 2.02 -13.92
N GLY A 134 7.32 1.27 -14.70
CA GLY A 134 7.10 -0.16 -14.93
C GLY A 134 7.22 -0.96 -13.63
N MET A 135 8.27 -0.71 -12.85
CA MET A 135 8.46 -1.32 -11.52
C MET A 135 7.33 -0.95 -10.55
N LEU A 136 6.92 0.33 -10.50
CA LEU A 136 5.81 0.78 -9.66
C LEU A 136 4.50 0.07 -10.03
N SER A 137 4.24 -0.10 -11.33
CA SER A 137 3.07 -0.82 -11.83
C SER A 137 3.11 -2.30 -11.42
N MET A 138 4.28 -2.94 -11.48
CA MET A 138 4.45 -4.33 -11.02
C MET A 138 4.17 -4.49 -9.52
N PHE A 139 4.64 -3.56 -8.69
CA PHE A 139 4.33 -3.54 -7.26
C PHE A 139 2.84 -3.34 -7.02
N LYS A 140 2.19 -2.45 -7.78
CA LYS A 140 0.74 -2.22 -7.68
C LYS A 140 -0.07 -3.49 -7.94
N TYR A 141 0.22 -4.24 -8.99
CA TYR A 141 -0.45 -5.50 -9.28
C TYR A 141 -0.16 -6.56 -8.21
N SER A 142 1.10 -6.66 -7.76
CA SER A 142 1.51 -7.59 -6.70
C SER A 142 0.78 -7.33 -5.38
N THR A 143 0.74 -6.08 -4.93
CA THR A 143 0.01 -5.67 -3.72
C THR A 143 -1.48 -5.98 -3.86
N PHE A 144 -2.07 -5.71 -5.02
CA PHE A 144 -3.49 -5.98 -5.25
C PHE A 144 -3.81 -7.48 -5.18
N LEU A 145 -3.00 -8.33 -5.82
CA LEU A 145 -3.13 -9.79 -5.77
C LEU A 145 -3.01 -10.32 -4.34
N LEU A 146 -1.96 -9.91 -3.62
CA LEU A 146 -1.73 -10.34 -2.23
C LEU A 146 -2.87 -9.89 -1.31
N THR A 147 -3.35 -8.65 -1.48
CA THR A 147 -4.51 -8.12 -0.74
C THR A 147 -5.76 -8.97 -0.99
N SER A 148 -5.99 -9.36 -2.24
CA SER A 148 -7.13 -10.19 -2.66
C SER A 148 -7.09 -11.60 -2.08
N ILE A 149 -5.92 -12.09 -1.67
CA ILE A 149 -5.77 -13.38 -0.98
C ILE A 149 -5.95 -13.20 0.54
N ILE A 150 -5.36 -12.16 1.11
CA ILE A 150 -5.24 -12.00 2.56
C ILE A 150 -6.57 -11.59 3.20
N ILE A 151 -7.33 -10.66 2.59
CA ILE A 151 -8.62 -10.24 3.14
C ILE A 151 -9.60 -11.43 3.26
N PRO A 152 -9.85 -12.23 2.20
CA PRO A 152 -10.72 -13.40 2.32
C PRO A 152 -10.21 -14.46 3.29
N THR A 153 -8.89 -14.67 3.35
CA THR A 153 -8.26 -15.62 4.29
C THR A 153 -8.55 -15.19 5.72
N VAL A 154 -8.31 -13.93 6.05
CA VAL A 154 -8.57 -13.36 7.38
C VAL A 154 -10.05 -13.47 7.75
N ILE A 155 -10.96 -13.13 6.84
CA ILE A 155 -12.40 -13.21 7.06
C ILE A 155 -12.83 -14.68 7.30
N SER A 156 -12.38 -15.59 6.46
CA SER A 156 -12.72 -17.02 6.56
C SER A 156 -12.23 -17.63 7.86
N PHE A 157 -11.00 -17.31 8.29
CA PHE A 157 -10.46 -17.77 9.56
C PHE A 157 -11.22 -17.22 10.77
N ARG A 158 -11.65 -15.95 10.73
CA ARG A 158 -12.49 -15.39 11.80
C ARG A 158 -13.80 -16.15 11.94
N TYR A 159 -14.48 -16.42 10.83
CA TYR A 159 -15.77 -17.13 10.86
C TYR A 159 -15.62 -18.58 11.29
N LYS A 160 -14.60 -19.29 10.80
CA LYS A 160 -14.41 -20.72 11.07
C LYS A 160 -13.93 -21.01 12.48
N TYR A 161 -13.09 -20.15 13.06
CA TYR A 161 -12.45 -20.40 14.35
C TYR A 161 -12.85 -19.43 15.47
N ASN A 162 -13.86 -18.58 15.22
CA ASN A 162 -14.40 -17.64 16.19
C ASN A 162 -13.33 -16.81 16.95
N LEU A 163 -12.32 -16.35 16.21
CA LEU A 163 -11.21 -15.51 16.71
C LEU A 163 -11.67 -14.18 17.35
N SER A 164 -11.98 -14.15 18.66
CA SER A 164 -12.42 -12.95 19.40
C SER A 164 -11.31 -11.93 19.68
#